data_AF-A0A7S1WWB4-F1
#
_entry.id   AF-A0A7S1WWB4-F1
#
_cell.length_a   1.000
_cell.length_b   1.000
_cell.length_c   1.000
_cell.angle_alpha   90.00
_cell.angle_beta   90.00
_cell.angle_gamma   90.00
#
_symmetry.space_group_name_H-M   'P 1'
#
loop_
_entity.id
_entity.type
_entity.pdbx_description
1 polymer ?
#
loop_
_entity_poly.entity_id
_entity_poly.type
_entity_poly.pdbx_seq_one_letter_code
_entity_poly.pdbx_strand_id
1 'polypeptide(L)'
;QYIRRHYDADTLDAFNALRPYAYKCDLFRYLLLLREGGYYSDMRQVCLQPLDAVFPCDMEWFSPLEWFSRADSSEAYMNNAFLAAAPRHPWLEQAVEAVLRSVRERS
;
A
#
# COMPACT_ATOMS: atom_id res chain seq x y z
N GLN A 1 15.84 -3.11 7.48
CA GLN A 1 16.44 -4.44 7.21
C GLN A 1 15.67 -5.22 6.14
N TYR A 2 14.33 -5.26 6.21
CA TYR A 2 13.49 -5.98 5.24
C TYR A 2 13.72 -5.58 3.78
N ILE A 3 13.64 -4.28 3.45
CA ILE A 3 13.83 -3.79 2.07
C ILE A 3 15.17 -4.25 1.50
N ARG A 4 16.27 -4.01 2.22
CA ARG A 4 17.62 -4.45 1.82
C ARG A 4 17.75 -5.96 1.54
N ARG A 5 16.91 -6.80 2.17
CA ARG A 5 16.94 -8.26 2.00
C ARG A 5 16.14 -8.72 0.77
N HIS A 6 15.16 -7.93 0.35
CA HIS A 6 14.09 -8.38 -0.55
C HIS A 6 13.94 -7.54 -1.82
N TYR A 7 14.56 -6.36 -1.86
CA TYR A 7 14.50 -5.39 -2.94
C TYR A 7 15.90 -4.87 -3.27
N ASP A 8 16.02 -4.20 -4.41
CA ASP A 8 17.26 -3.62 -4.92
C ASP A 8 17.71 -2.37 -4.16
N ALA A 9 18.92 -1.89 -4.51
CA ALA A 9 19.50 -0.69 -3.94
C ALA A 9 18.64 0.54 -4.25
N ASP A 10 18.13 0.66 -5.48
CA ASP A 10 17.26 1.75 -5.91
C ASP A 10 16.00 1.89 -5.03
N THR A 11 15.34 0.77 -4.72
CA THR A 11 14.17 0.77 -3.83
C THR A 11 14.53 1.20 -2.42
N LEU A 12 15.69 0.74 -1.91
CA LEU A 12 16.19 1.13 -0.60
C LEU A 12 16.53 2.62 -0.54
N ASP A 13 17.17 3.16 -1.58
CA ASP A 13 17.56 4.56 -1.66
C ASP A 13 16.33 5.47 -1.78
N ALA A 14 15.35 5.08 -2.60
CA ALA A 14 14.07 5.79 -2.70
C ALA A 14 13.34 5.81 -1.34
N PHE A 15 13.29 4.67 -0.63
CA PHE A 15 12.73 4.62 0.71
C PHE A 15 13.47 5.55 1.68
N ASN A 16 14.80 5.59 1.61
CA ASN A 16 15.62 6.45 2.47
C ASN A 16 15.40 7.94 2.17
N ALA A 17 15.21 8.32 0.91
CA ALA A 17 14.98 9.69 0.46
C ALA A 17 13.64 10.30 0.96
N LEU A 18 12.63 9.47 1.22
CA LEU A 18 11.35 9.93 1.79
C LEU A 18 11.56 10.55 3.17
N ARG A 19 11.28 11.85 3.33
CA ARG A 19 11.50 12.58 4.60
C ARG A 19 10.40 12.36 5.64
N PRO A 20 9.10 12.54 5.32
CA PRO A 20 8.05 12.25 6.29
C PRO A 20 7.97 10.74 6.54
N TYR A 21 7.92 10.36 7.82
CA TYR A 21 7.83 8.94 8.19
C TYR A 21 6.55 8.28 7.67
N ALA A 22 5.45 9.04 7.55
CA ALA A 22 4.21 8.58 6.94
C ALA A 22 4.44 8.04 5.51
N TYR A 23 5.21 8.76 4.68
CA TYR A 23 5.50 8.31 3.32
C TYR A 23 6.37 7.06 3.29
N LYS A 24 7.30 6.91 4.25
CA LYS A 24 8.05 5.67 4.41
C LYS A 24 7.10 4.51 4.70
N CYS A 25 6.14 4.68 5.61
CA CYS A 25 5.11 3.66 5.89
C CYS A 25 4.28 3.34 4.64
N ASP A 26 3.90 4.35 3.86
CA ASP A 26 3.14 4.17 2.62
C ASP A 26 3.90 3.31 1.61
N LEU A 27 5.18 3.60 1.36
CA LEU A 27 5.98 2.77 0.47
C LEU A 27 6.20 1.37 1.06
N PHE A 28 6.50 1.29 2.36
CA PHE A 28 6.81 0.01 3.01
C PHE A 28 5.64 -0.97 2.98
N ARG A 29 4.39 -0.51 3.20
CA ARG A 29 3.23 -1.39 3.13
C ARG A 29 3.01 -1.96 1.74
N TYR A 30 3.23 -1.16 0.70
CA TYR A 30 3.12 -1.63 -0.69
C TYR A 30 4.18 -2.66 -0.99
N LEU A 31 5.43 -2.44 -0.57
CA LEU A 31 6.51 -3.43 -0.72
C LEU A 31 6.19 -4.71 0.05
N LEU A 32 5.73 -4.61 1.30
CA LEU A 32 5.40 -5.78 2.11
C LEU A 32 4.30 -6.63 1.45
N LEU A 33 3.18 -6.00 1.08
CA LEU A 33 2.06 -6.67 0.41
C LEU A 33 2.43 -7.19 -0.97
N LEU A 34 3.25 -6.45 -1.73
CA LEU A 34 3.65 -6.87 -3.07
C LEU A 34 4.43 -8.19 -3.02
N ARG A 35 5.26 -8.38 -1.98
CA ARG A 35 6.05 -9.59 -1.83
C ARG A 35 5.29 -10.73 -1.15
N GLU A 36 4.67 -10.45 -0.02
CA GLU A 36 4.12 -11.48 0.87
C GLU A 36 2.63 -11.71 0.64
N GLY A 37 1.94 -10.75 0.03
CA GLY A 37 0.48 -10.70 0.00
C GLY A 37 -0.13 -10.55 1.40
N GLY A 38 -1.36 -11.01 1.56
CA GLY A 38 -2.07 -11.00 2.82
C GLY A 38 -2.75 -9.67 3.10
N TYR A 39 -2.74 -9.26 4.36
CA TYR A 39 -3.49 -8.12 4.88
C TYR A 39 -2.56 -7.11 5.53
N TYR A 40 -2.79 -5.83 5.24
CA TYR A 40 -2.20 -4.71 5.94
C TYR A 40 -3.29 -3.91 6.64
N SER A 41 -2.99 -3.45 7.85
CA SER A 41 -3.88 -2.63 8.65
C SER A 41 -3.06 -1.61 9.42
N ASP A 42 -3.49 -0.36 9.40
CA ASP A 42 -2.88 0.69 10.20
C ASP A 42 -3.02 0.38 11.70
N MET A 43 -1.98 0.73 12.47
CA MET A 43 -1.85 0.34 13.89
C MET A 43 -3.04 0.74 14.79
N ARG A 44 -3.84 1.74 14.40
CA ARG A 44 -5.00 2.19 15.19
C ARG A 44 -6.32 1.52 14.82
N GLN A 45 -6.34 0.66 13.81
CA GLN A 45 -7.56 -0.06 13.43
C GLN A 45 -7.86 -1.17 14.44
N VAL A 46 -9.15 -1.43 14.65
CA VAL A 46 -9.63 -2.51 15.51
C VAL A 46 -10.25 -3.59 14.65
N CYS A 47 -9.79 -4.83 14.82
CA CYS A 47 -10.35 -6.00 14.15
C CYS A 47 -11.66 -6.40 14.85
N LEU A 48 -12.80 -6.11 14.23
CA LEU A 48 -14.13 -6.39 14.80
C LEU A 48 -14.61 -7.81 14.51
N GLN A 49 -14.10 -8.44 13.46
CA GLN A 49 -14.44 -9.80 13.03
C GLN A 49 -13.19 -10.49 12.46
N PRO A 50 -13.08 -11.83 12.59
CA PRO A 50 -12.02 -12.60 11.93
C PRO A 50 -11.98 -12.31 10.42
N LEU A 51 -10.78 -12.16 9.86
CA LEU A 51 -10.60 -11.77 8.45
C LEU A 51 -11.13 -12.85 7.48
N ASP A 52 -11.03 -14.11 7.85
CA ASP A 52 -11.57 -15.27 7.14
C ASP A 52 -13.10 -15.34 7.14
N ALA A 53 -13.77 -14.63 8.05
CA ALA A 53 -15.22 -14.46 8.04
C ALA A 53 -15.69 -13.32 7.12
N VAL A 54 -14.77 -12.40 6.75
CA VAL A 54 -15.07 -11.20 5.95
C VAL A 54 -14.66 -11.38 4.49
N PHE A 55 -13.50 -11.98 4.25
CA PHE A 55 -12.90 -12.07 2.92
C PHE A 55 -12.93 -13.51 2.38
N PRO A 56 -13.27 -13.69 1.08
CA PRO A 56 -13.23 -15.00 0.47
C PRO A 56 -11.78 -15.49 0.30
N CYS A 57 -11.58 -16.80 0.27
CA CYS A 57 -10.25 -17.41 0.23
C CYS A 57 -9.49 -17.17 -1.09
N ASP A 58 -10.20 -16.81 -2.16
CA ASP A 58 -9.68 -16.50 -3.49
C ASP A 58 -9.59 -14.99 -3.76
N MET A 59 -9.70 -14.14 -2.73
CA MET A 59 -9.56 -12.71 -2.88
C MET A 59 -8.15 -12.31 -3.38
N GLU A 60 -8.10 -11.59 -4.50
CA GLU A 60 -6.85 -11.07 -5.06
C GLU A 60 -6.53 -9.64 -4.63
N TRP A 61 -7.55 -8.81 -4.35
CA TRP A 61 -7.37 -7.41 -4.00
C TRP A 61 -8.56 -6.86 -3.20
N PHE A 62 -8.24 -6.04 -2.20
CA PHE A 62 -9.21 -5.22 -1.49
C PHE A 62 -8.58 -3.90 -1.03
N SER A 63 -9.33 -2.82 -1.24
CA SER A 63 -9.09 -1.50 -0.68
C SER A 63 -10.45 -0.85 -0.39
N PRO A 64 -10.66 -0.25 0.79
CA PRO A 64 -11.85 0.53 1.07
C PRO A 64 -11.95 1.71 0.11
N LEU A 65 -13.15 2.00 -0.37
CA LEU A 65 -13.44 3.22 -1.11
C LEU A 65 -13.93 4.29 -0.14
N GLU A 66 -13.32 5.47 -0.21
CA GLU A 66 -13.76 6.66 0.49
C GLU A 66 -14.37 7.64 -0.50
N TRP A 67 -15.51 8.20 -0.13
CA TRP A 67 -16.20 9.18 -0.97
C TRP A 67 -15.91 10.58 -0.46
N PHE A 68 -15.40 11.43 -1.34
CA PHE A 68 -15.20 12.83 -1.04
C PHE A 68 -16.13 13.68 -1.92
N SER A 69 -17.10 14.32 -1.27
CA SER A 69 -18.00 15.26 -1.93
C SER A 69 -17.46 16.69 -1.81
N ARG A 70 -17.20 17.31 -2.96
CA ARG A 70 -17.03 18.76 -3.09
C ARG A 70 -18.36 19.37 -3.53
N ALA A 71 -18.47 20.70 -3.52
CA ALA A 71 -19.71 21.40 -3.86
C ALA A 71 -20.24 21.08 -5.29
N ASP A 72 -19.35 20.65 -6.19
CA ASP A 72 -19.58 20.44 -7.62
C ASP A 72 -19.19 19.04 -8.13
N SER A 73 -18.57 18.21 -7.29
CA SER A 73 -18.17 16.85 -7.68
C SER A 73 -18.24 15.87 -6.53
N SER A 74 -18.35 14.61 -6.89
CA SER A 74 -18.15 13.51 -5.97
C SER A 74 -17.20 12.52 -6.60
N GLU A 75 -16.13 12.21 -5.88
CA GLU A 75 -15.11 11.29 -6.34
C GLU A 75 -14.86 10.21 -5.28
N ALA A 76 -14.71 8.98 -5.74
CA ALA A 76 -14.27 7.87 -4.91
C ALA A 76 -12.75 7.75 -4.97
N TYR A 77 -12.12 7.59 -3.82
CA TYR A 77 -10.68 7.33 -3.70
C TYR A 77 -10.46 6.01 -2.98
N MET A 78 -9.41 5.29 -3.37
CA MET A 78 -8.95 4.12 -2.63
C MET A 78 -8.22 4.56 -1.37
N ASN A 79 -8.68 4.07 -0.23
CA ASN A 79 -8.01 4.24 1.04
C ASN A 79 -6.96 3.14 1.23
N ASN A 80 -5.80 3.51 1.79
CA ASN A 80 -4.65 2.61 1.96
C ASN A 80 -4.36 2.24 3.43
N ALA A 81 -5.22 2.62 4.37
CA ALA A 81 -5.10 2.30 5.79
C ALA A 81 -5.45 0.82 6.08
N PHE A 82 -6.29 0.20 5.26
CA PHE A 82 -6.49 -1.25 5.22
C PHE A 82 -6.39 -1.73 3.78
N LEU A 83 -5.59 -2.76 3.54
CA LEU A 83 -5.40 -3.34 2.21
C LEU A 83 -5.34 -4.86 2.35
N ALA A 84 -5.85 -5.56 1.34
CA ALA A 84 -5.55 -6.96 1.15
C ALA A 84 -5.14 -7.22 -0.28
N ALA A 85 -4.17 -8.10 -0.49
CA ALA A 85 -3.70 -8.42 -1.82
C ALA A 85 -3.12 -9.84 -1.90
N ALA A 86 -3.32 -10.49 -3.03
CA ALA A 86 -2.46 -11.61 -3.43
C ALA A 86 -1.02 -11.09 -3.66
N PRO A 87 0.00 -11.92 -3.39
CA PRO A 87 1.38 -11.55 -3.68
C PRO A 87 1.56 -11.28 -5.19
N ARG A 88 2.33 -10.24 -5.52
CA ARG A 88 2.58 -9.74 -6.90
C ARG A 88 1.32 -9.24 -7.63
N HIS A 89 0.37 -8.66 -6.89
CA HIS A 89 -0.82 -8.09 -7.53
C HIS A 89 -0.45 -6.88 -8.43
N PRO A 90 -0.95 -6.80 -9.68
CA PRO A 90 -0.54 -5.77 -10.66
C PRO A 90 -0.75 -4.32 -10.20
N TRP A 91 -1.76 -4.06 -9.37
CA TRP A 91 -1.99 -2.72 -8.82
C TRP A 91 -0.87 -2.29 -7.87
N LEU A 92 -0.32 -3.21 -7.07
CA LEU A 92 0.78 -2.90 -6.17
C LEU A 92 2.08 -2.68 -6.94
N GLU A 93 2.31 -3.44 -8.02
CA GLU A 93 3.46 -3.21 -8.91
C GLU A 93 3.43 -1.80 -9.49
N GLN A 94 2.27 -1.39 -10.04
CA GLN A 94 2.08 -0.05 -10.58
C GLN A 94 2.20 1.04 -9.52
N ALA A 95 1.63 0.82 -8.32
CA ALA A 95 1.73 1.78 -7.23
C ALA A 95 3.18 1.97 -6.74
N VAL A 96 3.92 0.87 -6.56
CA VAL A 96 5.34 0.93 -6.19
C VAL A 96 6.15 1.64 -7.28
N GLU A 97 5.95 1.28 -8.55
CA GLU A 97 6.65 1.93 -9.66
C GLU A 97 6.37 3.44 -9.71
N ALA A 98 5.11 3.84 -9.55
CA ALA A 98 4.72 5.25 -9.52
C ALA A 98 5.38 6.02 -8.36
N VAL A 99 5.46 5.41 -7.18
CA VAL A 99 6.16 6.01 -6.03
C VAL A 99 7.66 6.13 -6.29
N LEU A 100 8.31 5.07 -6.78
CA LEU A 100 9.75 5.09 -7.09
C LEU A 100 10.08 6.13 -8.16
N ARG A 101 9.26 6.23 -9.21
CA ARG A 101 9.37 7.26 -10.25
C ARG A 101 9.24 8.67 -9.66
N SER A 102 8.23 8.89 -8.82
CA SER A 102 8.00 10.18 -8.18
C SER A 102 9.14 10.62 -7.26
N VAL A 103 9.82 9.67 -6.60
CA VAL A 103 10.98 9.97 -5.76
C VAL A 103 12.20 10.33 -6.62
N ARG A 104 12.42 9.61 -7.72
CA ARG A 104 13.53 9.88 -8.66
C ARG A 104 13.39 11.26 -9.32
N GLU A 105 12.19 11.66 -9.72
CA GLU A 105 11.95 12.97 -10.36
C GLU A 105 12.07 14.17 -9.41
N ARG A 106 12.08 13.92 -8.09
CA ARG A 106 12.20 14.96 -7.06
C ARG A 106 13.61 15.07 -6.46
N SER A 107 14.53 14.17 -6.82
CA SER A 107 15.90 14.07 -6.31
C SER A 107 16.89 14.70 -7.28
#